data_AF-A0A919PN87-F1
#
_entry.id   AF-A0A919PN87-F1
#
_cell.length_a   1.000
_cell.length_b   1.000
_cell.length_c   1.000
_cell.angle_alpha   90.00
_cell.angle_beta   90.00
_cell.angle_gamma   90.00
#
_symmetry.space_group_name_H-M   'P 1'
#
loop_
_entity.id
_entity.type
_entity.pdbx_description
1 polymer ?
#
loop_
_entity_poly.entity_id
_entity_poly.type
_entity_poly.pdbx_seq_one_letter_code
_entity_poly.pdbx_strand_id
1 'polypeptide(L)'
;MTTLERDAALARSLYHLATGTLSWLDDHVTGDRDEPDVDADALARMRRSVDWLLARLPADERARIEAGAADAASLPAVAGIFVDVQWWVGACDEDEIDLHVAVKTQESAVSHLLGLPDDQRDRFIELLDELAAAEPHAGRRYELLVFAFECGLVDDEDEPQHEEPDQREWVRPEDR
;
A
#
# COMPACT_ATOMS: atom_id res chain seq x y z
N MET A 1 9.11 17.41 17.35
CA MET A 1 7.96 16.54 17.05
C MET A 1 8.04 15.33 17.96
N THR A 2 6.99 15.07 18.75
CA THR A 2 6.86 13.86 19.58
C THR A 2 6.67 12.62 18.71
N THR A 3 6.95 11.41 19.20
CA THR A 3 6.74 10.16 18.44
C THR A 3 5.30 10.06 17.90
N LEU A 4 4.30 10.35 18.74
CA LEU A 4 2.89 10.37 18.34
C LEU A 4 2.59 11.35 17.20
N GLU A 5 3.20 12.53 17.21
CA GLU A 5 3.04 13.49 16.12
C GLU A 5 3.68 13.01 14.81
N ARG A 6 4.82 12.29 14.89
CA ARG A 6 5.49 11.73 13.70
C ARG A 6 4.70 10.57 13.12
N ASP A 7 4.26 9.65 13.97
CA ASP A 7 3.44 8.51 13.56
C ASP A 7 2.13 8.97 12.92
N ALA A 8 1.49 9.99 13.49
CA ALA A 8 0.30 10.58 12.89
C ALA A 8 0.60 11.26 11.55
N ALA A 9 1.76 11.90 11.39
CA ALA A 9 2.16 12.48 10.11
C ALA A 9 2.44 11.42 9.05
N LEU A 10 3.15 10.35 9.42
CA LEU A 10 3.40 9.20 8.55
C LEU A 10 2.08 8.52 8.14
N ALA A 11 1.16 8.30 9.08
CA ALA A 11 -0.15 7.72 8.80
C ALA A 11 -0.93 8.57 7.78
N ARG A 12 -0.93 9.89 7.91
CA ARG A 12 -1.57 10.77 6.92
C ARG A 12 -0.90 10.68 5.54
N SER A 13 0.43 10.70 5.49
CA SER A 13 1.17 10.59 4.23
C SER A 13 0.85 9.28 3.51
N LEU A 14 0.91 8.15 4.20
CA LEU A 14 0.62 6.82 3.63
C LEU A 14 -0.84 6.69 3.20
N TYR A 15 -1.78 7.26 3.96
CA TYR A 15 -3.20 7.25 3.58
C TYR A 15 -3.45 8.09 2.33
N HIS A 16 -2.85 9.28 2.25
CA HIS A 16 -2.93 10.13 1.06
C HIS A 16 -2.29 9.47 -0.17
N LEU A 17 -1.19 8.73 0.01
CA LEU A 17 -0.59 7.95 -1.06
C LEU A 17 -1.53 6.84 -1.54
N ALA A 18 -2.04 6.00 -0.63
CA ALA A 18 -2.94 4.90 -0.99
C ALA A 18 -4.21 5.40 -1.70
N THR A 19 -4.88 6.42 -1.14
CA THR A 19 -6.11 6.98 -1.72
C THR A 19 -5.83 7.81 -2.98
N GLY A 20 -4.71 8.52 -3.04
CA GLY A 20 -4.25 9.23 -4.21
C GLY A 20 -3.96 8.30 -5.39
N THR A 21 -3.30 7.17 -5.13
CA THR A 21 -3.09 6.11 -6.14
C THR A 21 -4.41 5.61 -6.71
N LEU A 22 -5.36 5.20 -5.86
CA LEU A 22 -6.64 4.70 -6.33
C LEU A 22 -7.43 5.78 -7.11
N SER A 23 -7.36 7.03 -6.67
CA SER A 23 -8.03 8.14 -7.36
C SER A 23 -7.39 8.46 -8.71
N TRP A 24 -6.06 8.38 -8.81
CA TRP A 24 -5.35 8.55 -10.08
C TRP A 24 -5.69 7.42 -11.06
N LEU A 25 -5.84 6.19 -10.58
CA LEU A 25 -6.27 5.06 -11.41
C LEU A 25 -7.72 5.23 -11.92
N ASP A 26 -8.62 5.89 -11.19
CA ASP A 26 -9.98 6.20 -11.70
C ASP A 26 -9.91 7.05 -12.98
N ASP A 27 -8.98 8.00 -13.06
CA ASP A 27 -8.81 8.85 -14.25
C ASP A 27 -8.43 8.03 -15.48
N HIS A 28 -7.81 6.86 -15.28
CA HIS A 28 -7.42 5.91 -16.33
C HIS A 28 -8.50 4.87 -16.67
N VAL A 29 -9.57 4.74 -15.85
CA VAL A 29 -10.75 3.93 -16.18
C VAL A 29 -11.62 4.62 -17.23
N THR A 30 -11.71 5.95 -17.18
CA THR A 30 -12.59 6.75 -18.06
C THR A 30 -11.84 7.53 -19.15
N GLY A 31 -10.58 7.16 -19.42
CA GLY A 31 -9.74 7.87 -20.37
C GLY A 31 -10.38 7.97 -21.77
N ASP A 32 -10.07 9.05 -22.49
CA ASP A 32 -10.56 9.35 -23.85
C ASP A 32 -9.96 8.42 -24.94
N ARG A 33 -9.44 7.25 -24.54
CA ARG A 33 -8.80 6.23 -25.39
C ARG A 33 -9.84 5.20 -25.84
N ASP A 34 -9.55 4.52 -26.94
CA ASP A 34 -10.41 3.45 -27.49
C ASP A 34 -10.54 2.26 -26.52
N GLU A 35 -9.52 2.02 -25.69
CA GLU A 35 -9.51 1.03 -24.61
C GLU A 35 -8.99 1.70 -23.32
N PRO A 36 -9.64 1.45 -22.16
CA PRO A 36 -9.21 2.01 -20.88
C PRO A 36 -7.88 1.40 -20.45
N ASP A 37 -7.01 2.20 -19.83
CA ASP A 37 -5.71 1.71 -19.33
C ASP A 37 -5.87 0.93 -18.00
N VAL A 38 -7.06 0.97 -17.38
CA VAL A 38 -7.39 0.28 -16.12
C VAL A 38 -8.76 -0.35 -16.24
N ASP A 39 -8.86 -1.64 -15.92
CA ASP A 39 -10.13 -2.35 -15.82
C ASP A 39 -10.94 -1.85 -14.60
N ALA A 40 -12.18 -1.45 -14.87
CA ALA A 40 -13.07 -0.90 -13.86
C ALA A 40 -13.43 -1.91 -12.76
N ASP A 41 -13.56 -3.19 -13.12
CA ASP A 41 -13.94 -4.25 -12.18
C ASP A 41 -12.78 -4.64 -11.26
N ALA A 42 -11.54 -4.65 -11.77
CA ALA A 42 -10.30 -4.79 -10.99
C ALA A 42 -10.16 -3.66 -9.97
N LEU A 43 -10.28 -2.40 -10.40
CA LEU A 43 -10.19 -1.26 -9.47
C LEU A 43 -11.33 -1.27 -8.44
N ALA A 44 -12.55 -1.62 -8.84
CA ALA A 44 -13.68 -1.76 -7.91
C ALA A 44 -13.46 -2.89 -6.89
N ARG A 45 -12.80 -3.99 -7.27
CA ARG A 45 -12.40 -5.06 -6.32
C ARG A 45 -11.40 -4.55 -5.29
N MET A 46 -10.40 -3.77 -5.71
CA MET A 46 -9.43 -3.21 -4.77
C MET A 46 -10.08 -2.23 -3.80
N ARG A 47 -10.97 -1.35 -4.28
CA ARG A 47 -11.71 -0.42 -3.41
C ARG A 47 -12.55 -1.14 -2.36
N ARG A 48 -13.26 -2.21 -2.75
CA ARG A 48 -14.02 -3.04 -1.79
C ARG A 48 -13.12 -3.67 -0.72
N SER A 49 -11.90 -4.04 -1.09
CA SER A 49 -10.91 -4.61 -0.16
C SER A 49 -10.41 -3.56 0.85
N VAL A 50 -10.16 -2.33 0.39
CA VAL A 50 -9.84 -1.20 1.28
C VAL A 50 -11.01 -0.88 2.21
N ASP A 51 -12.23 -0.80 1.68
CA ASP A 51 -13.43 -0.57 2.49
C ASP A 51 -13.62 -1.66 3.55
N TRP A 52 -13.37 -2.93 3.18
CA TRP A 52 -13.43 -4.05 4.11
C TRP A 52 -12.39 -3.94 5.23
N LEU A 53 -11.15 -3.55 4.92
CA LEU A 53 -10.10 -3.31 5.91
C LEU A 53 -10.49 -2.18 6.87
N LEU A 54 -10.94 -1.04 6.32
CA LEU A 54 -11.37 0.12 7.11
C LEU A 54 -12.58 -0.20 7.99
N ALA A 55 -13.50 -1.06 7.54
CA ALA A 55 -14.67 -1.46 8.32
C ALA A 55 -14.33 -2.27 9.58
N ARG A 56 -13.10 -2.79 9.71
CA ARG A 56 -12.63 -3.53 10.89
C ARG A 56 -12.06 -2.62 11.98
N LEU A 57 -11.80 -1.35 11.66
CA LEU A 57 -11.31 -0.38 12.61
C LEU A 57 -12.45 0.12 13.53
N PRO A 58 -12.12 0.59 14.74
CA PRO A 58 -13.06 1.34 15.56
C PRO A 58 -13.71 2.47 14.75
N ALA A 59 -15.02 2.69 14.94
CA ALA A 59 -15.78 3.63 14.11
C ALA A 59 -15.25 5.07 14.16
N ASP A 60 -14.71 5.49 15.31
CA ASP A 60 -14.09 6.79 15.49
C ASP A 60 -12.74 6.91 14.78
N GLU A 61 -11.95 5.84 14.77
CA GLU A 61 -10.69 5.75 14.03
C GLU A 61 -10.94 5.78 12.53
N ARG A 62 -11.88 4.97 12.04
CA ARG A 62 -12.30 4.98 10.64
C ARG A 62 -12.75 6.37 10.20
N ALA A 63 -13.62 7.02 10.98
CA ALA A 63 -14.09 8.37 10.65
C ALA A 63 -12.96 9.41 10.61
N ARG A 64 -11.93 9.26 11.45
CA ARG A 64 -10.73 10.12 11.40
C ARG A 64 -9.94 9.89 10.12
N ILE A 65 -9.70 8.64 9.74
CA ILE A 65 -9.00 8.28 8.50
C ILE A 65 -9.75 8.83 7.28
N GLU A 66 -11.06 8.56 7.18
CA GLU A 66 -11.93 9.05 6.10
C GLU A 66 -11.92 10.58 5.98
N ALA A 67 -11.79 11.29 7.10
CA ALA A 67 -11.67 12.75 7.14
C ALA A 67 -10.25 13.28 6.83
N GLY A 68 -9.29 12.40 6.50
CA GLY A 68 -7.88 12.78 6.29
C GLY A 68 -7.14 13.13 7.59
N ALA A 69 -7.71 12.81 8.74
CA ALA A 69 -7.19 13.10 10.06
C ALA A 69 -6.61 11.84 10.74
N ALA A 70 -6.01 10.94 9.95
CA ALA A 70 -5.31 9.76 10.47
C ALA A 70 -4.33 10.16 11.58
N ASP A 71 -4.31 9.36 12.64
CA ASP A 71 -3.51 9.57 13.83
C ASP A 71 -2.49 8.43 14.01
N ALA A 72 -1.72 8.49 15.09
CA ALA A 72 -0.71 7.47 15.38
C ALA A 72 -1.31 6.06 15.55
N ALA A 73 -2.54 5.95 16.06
CA ALA A 73 -3.19 4.66 16.24
C ALA A 73 -3.58 4.01 14.90
N SER A 74 -3.87 4.85 13.90
CA SER A 74 -4.23 4.43 12.54
C SER A 74 -3.05 3.89 11.73
N LEU A 75 -1.82 4.17 12.17
CA LEU A 75 -0.60 3.96 11.38
C LEU A 75 -0.44 2.50 10.88
N PRO A 76 -0.58 1.45 11.71
CA PRO A 76 -0.43 0.07 11.25
C PRO A 76 -1.45 -0.31 10.17
N ALA A 77 -2.70 0.10 10.34
CA ALA A 77 -3.77 -0.21 9.39
C ALA A 77 -3.54 0.48 8.05
N VAL A 78 -3.17 1.77 8.09
CA VAL A 78 -2.90 2.55 6.88
C VAL A 78 -1.67 2.03 6.15
N ALA A 79 -0.59 1.70 6.87
CA ALA A 79 0.62 1.12 6.27
C ALA A 79 0.30 -0.22 5.57
N GLY A 80 -0.48 -1.09 6.22
CA GLY A 80 -0.92 -2.35 5.63
C GLY A 80 -1.80 -2.17 4.38
N ILE A 81 -2.69 -1.15 4.36
CA ILE A 81 -3.49 -0.79 3.19
C ILE A 81 -2.59 -0.28 2.06
N PHE A 82 -1.63 0.58 2.36
CA PHE A 82 -0.72 1.12 1.35
C PHE A 82 0.09 0.00 0.67
N VAL A 83 0.67 -0.93 1.45
CA VAL A 83 1.38 -2.10 0.90
C VAL A 83 0.43 -2.97 0.07
N ASP A 84 -0.81 -3.19 0.53
CA ASP A 84 -1.79 -3.96 -0.24
C ASP A 84 -2.13 -3.31 -1.59
N VAL A 85 -2.19 -1.99 -1.67
CA VAL A 85 -2.40 -1.26 -2.94
C VAL A 85 -1.22 -1.47 -3.87
N GLN A 86 0.01 -1.32 -3.38
CA GLN A 86 1.20 -1.47 -4.21
C GLN A 86 1.42 -2.91 -4.68
N TRP A 87 1.14 -3.89 -3.81
CA TRP A 87 1.17 -5.30 -4.17
C TRP A 87 0.11 -5.63 -5.23
N TRP A 88 -1.12 -5.13 -5.06
CA TRP A 88 -2.17 -5.32 -6.04
C TRP A 88 -1.78 -4.77 -7.41
N VAL A 89 -1.27 -3.53 -7.47
CA VAL A 89 -0.80 -2.92 -8.73
C VAL A 89 0.27 -3.77 -9.42
N GLY A 90 1.22 -4.32 -8.65
CA GLY A 90 2.30 -5.16 -9.18
C GLY A 90 1.85 -6.57 -9.58
N ALA A 91 0.73 -7.04 -9.05
CA ALA A 91 0.18 -8.37 -9.33
C ALA A 91 -0.85 -8.38 -10.47
N CYS A 92 -1.40 -7.21 -10.85
CA CYS A 92 -2.30 -7.08 -11.99
C CYS A 92 -1.59 -7.43 -13.30
N ASP A 93 -2.30 -8.11 -14.19
CA ASP A 93 -1.85 -8.34 -15.56
C ASP A 93 -2.17 -7.15 -16.48
N GLU A 94 -1.71 -7.22 -17.73
CA GLU A 94 -1.90 -6.16 -18.73
C GLU A 94 -3.38 -5.96 -19.12
N ASP A 95 -4.26 -6.94 -18.86
CA ASP A 95 -5.70 -6.80 -19.11
C ASP A 95 -6.39 -6.05 -17.95
N GLU A 96 -5.83 -6.09 -16.73
CA GLU A 96 -6.35 -5.38 -15.56
C GLU A 96 -5.78 -3.95 -15.42
N ILE A 97 -4.47 -3.78 -15.58
CA ILE A 97 -3.80 -2.49 -15.55
C ILE A 97 -2.72 -2.49 -16.63
N ASP A 98 -2.79 -1.52 -17.56
CA ASP A 98 -1.74 -1.31 -18.53
C ASP A 98 -0.38 -1.18 -17.84
N LEU A 99 0.62 -1.92 -18.34
CA LEU A 99 1.93 -2.02 -17.72
C LEU A 99 2.59 -0.65 -17.49
N HIS A 100 2.41 0.31 -18.40
CA HIS A 100 2.95 1.65 -18.22
C HIS A 100 2.27 2.37 -17.04
N VAL A 101 0.95 2.25 -16.91
CA VAL A 101 0.18 2.80 -15.80
C VAL A 101 0.57 2.15 -14.47
N ALA A 102 0.74 0.83 -14.43
CA ALA A 102 1.19 0.09 -13.25
C ALA A 102 2.57 0.57 -12.78
N VAL A 103 3.56 0.59 -13.70
CA VAL A 103 4.92 1.06 -13.41
C VAL A 103 4.91 2.51 -12.94
N LYS A 104 4.15 3.40 -13.58
CA LYS A 104 4.06 4.81 -13.16
C LYS A 104 3.45 5.00 -11.78
N THR A 105 2.48 4.17 -11.44
CA THR A 105 1.89 4.16 -10.10
C THR A 105 2.93 3.81 -9.04
N GLN A 106 3.67 2.71 -9.25
CA GLN A 106 4.69 2.24 -8.32
C GLN A 106 5.88 3.22 -8.22
N GLU A 107 6.38 3.72 -9.35
CA GLU A 107 7.46 4.73 -9.38
C GLU A 107 7.08 6.00 -8.59
N SER A 108 5.83 6.46 -8.74
CA SER A 108 5.34 7.63 -8.01
C SER A 108 5.25 7.37 -6.51
N ALA A 109 4.81 6.18 -6.10
CA ALA A 109 4.75 5.79 -4.70
C ALA A 109 6.16 5.72 -4.09
N VAL A 110 7.09 5.03 -4.76
CA VAL A 110 8.50 4.91 -4.35
C VAL A 110 9.16 6.30 -4.25
N SER A 111 8.98 7.16 -5.25
CA SER A 111 9.52 8.52 -5.21
C SER A 111 9.03 9.32 -4.01
N HIS A 112 7.79 9.09 -3.54
CA HIS A 112 7.29 9.74 -2.34
C HIS A 112 7.90 9.16 -1.07
N LEU A 113 8.01 7.83 -0.97
CA LEU A 113 8.64 7.17 0.18
C LEU A 113 10.09 7.60 0.37
N LEU A 114 10.87 7.70 -0.72
CA LEU A 114 12.24 8.20 -0.70
C LEU A 114 12.33 9.68 -0.28
N GLY A 115 11.26 10.46 -0.52
CA GLY A 115 11.15 11.85 -0.11
C GLY A 115 10.68 12.06 1.33
N LEU A 116 10.32 11.00 2.07
CA LEU A 116 9.97 11.11 3.48
C LEU A 116 11.19 11.55 4.31
N PRO A 117 10.98 12.29 5.41
CA PRO A 117 12.00 12.48 6.43
C PRO A 117 12.58 11.13 6.90
N ASP A 118 13.88 11.07 7.15
CA ASP A 118 14.59 9.84 7.51
C ASP A 118 13.92 9.12 8.68
N ASP A 119 13.50 9.85 9.73
CA ASP A 119 12.84 9.26 10.89
C ASP A 119 11.45 8.68 10.60
N GLN A 120 10.75 9.20 9.59
CA GLN A 120 9.48 8.64 9.12
C GLN A 120 9.71 7.41 8.23
N ARG A 121 10.74 7.44 7.39
CA ARG A 121 11.13 6.29 6.56
C ARG A 121 11.61 5.13 7.42
N ASP A 122 12.48 5.37 8.39
CA ASP A 122 12.95 4.37 9.35
C ASP A 122 11.78 3.77 10.12
N ARG A 123 10.85 4.61 10.60
CA ARG A 123 9.65 4.13 11.30
C ARG A 123 8.75 3.28 10.40
N PHE A 124 8.62 3.63 9.12
CA PHE A 124 7.85 2.84 8.17
C PHE A 124 8.49 1.46 7.95
N ILE A 125 9.82 1.40 7.81
CA ILE A 125 10.56 0.12 7.67
C ILE A 125 10.36 -0.75 8.92
N GLU A 126 10.56 -0.22 10.12
CA GLU A 126 10.29 -0.96 11.37
C GLU A 126 8.85 -1.50 11.46
N LEU A 127 7.88 -0.70 11.00
CA LEU A 127 6.48 -1.08 11.01
C LEU A 127 6.19 -2.22 10.03
N LEU A 128 6.87 -2.30 8.89
CA LEU A 128 6.73 -3.42 7.96
C LEU A 128 7.14 -4.74 8.62
N ASP A 129 8.23 -4.74 9.38
CA ASP A 129 8.66 -5.92 10.16
C ASP A 129 7.64 -6.29 11.24
N GLU A 130 7.09 -5.30 11.96
CA GLU A 130 6.04 -5.50 12.97
C GLU A 130 4.78 -6.13 12.34
N LEU A 131 4.37 -5.63 11.17
CA LEU A 131 3.22 -6.15 10.43
C LEU A 131 3.49 -7.57 9.92
N ALA A 132 4.66 -7.81 9.33
CA ALA A 132 5.05 -9.13 8.83
C ALA A 132 5.09 -10.18 9.95
N ALA A 133 5.60 -9.82 11.13
CA ALA A 133 5.64 -10.72 12.28
C ALA A 133 4.23 -11.13 12.77
N ALA A 134 3.25 -10.26 12.61
CA ALA A 134 1.86 -10.52 12.98
C ALA A 134 1.03 -11.18 11.87
N GLU A 135 1.53 -11.22 10.64
CA GLU A 135 0.78 -11.62 9.45
C GLU A 135 0.66 -13.16 9.31
N PRO A 136 -0.57 -13.74 9.36
CA PRO A 136 -0.77 -15.17 9.18
C PRO A 136 -0.57 -15.64 7.73
N HIS A 137 -0.95 -14.84 6.74
CA HIS A 137 -0.91 -15.24 5.34
C HIS A 137 0.52 -15.17 4.78
N ALA A 138 1.06 -16.31 4.31
CA ALA A 138 2.45 -16.42 3.89
C ALA A 138 2.81 -15.45 2.75
N GLY A 139 1.97 -15.32 1.72
CA GLY A 139 2.23 -14.40 0.61
C GLY A 139 2.23 -12.94 1.05
N ARG A 140 1.30 -12.53 1.93
CA ARG A 140 1.24 -11.14 2.39
C ARG A 140 2.43 -10.81 3.30
N ARG A 141 2.79 -11.75 4.16
CA ARG A 141 3.98 -11.64 5.00
C ARG A 141 5.23 -11.49 4.15
N TYR A 142 5.38 -12.28 3.09
CA TYR A 142 6.49 -12.13 2.14
C TYR A 142 6.53 -10.73 1.56
N GLU A 143 5.41 -10.21 1.04
CA GLU A 143 5.36 -8.85 0.53
C GLU A 143 5.77 -7.79 1.54
N LEU A 144 5.25 -7.87 2.78
CA LEU A 144 5.61 -6.92 3.83
C LEU A 144 7.13 -6.91 4.09
N LEU A 145 7.78 -8.07 4.04
CA LEU A 145 9.22 -8.21 4.26
C LEU A 145 10.05 -7.65 3.10
N VAL A 146 9.64 -7.89 1.86
CA VAL A 146 10.40 -7.45 0.66
C VAL A 146 10.09 -6.03 0.22
N PHE A 147 8.96 -5.47 0.66
CA PHE A 147 8.48 -4.16 0.21
C PHE A 147 9.53 -3.05 0.34
N ALA A 148 10.21 -2.97 1.48
CA ALA A 148 11.22 -1.94 1.72
C ALA A 148 12.41 -2.06 0.75
N PHE A 149 12.86 -3.29 0.48
CA PHE A 149 13.94 -3.58 -0.44
C PHE A 149 13.55 -3.26 -1.88
N GLU A 150 12.38 -3.69 -2.33
CA GLU A 150 11.89 -3.42 -3.70
C GLU A 150 11.64 -1.94 -3.97
N CYS A 151 11.29 -1.19 -2.93
CA CYS A 151 11.18 0.26 -3.00
C CYS A 151 12.55 0.97 -2.90
N GLY A 152 13.66 0.26 -2.70
CA GLY A 152 14.99 0.82 -2.51
C GLY A 152 15.12 1.67 -1.24
N LEU A 153 14.34 1.35 -0.20
CA LEU A 153 14.39 2.05 1.09
C LEU A 153 15.50 1.54 2.01
N VAL A 154 16.00 0.34 1.73
CA VAL A 154 17.13 -0.31 2.40
C VAL A 154 18.19 -0.68 1.36
N ASP A 155 19.42 -0.91 1.80
CA ASP A 155 20.53 -1.26 0.92
C ASP A 155 20.46 -2.74 0.47
N ASP A 156 21.18 -3.10 -0.59
CA ASP A 156 21.23 -4.48 -1.11
C ASP A 156 21.73 -5.51 -0.08
N GLU A 157 22.52 -5.07 0.90
CA GLU A 157 23.02 -5.93 1.98
C GLU A 157 21.91 -6.35 2.96
N ASP A 158 20.79 -5.62 2.96
CA ASP A 158 19.61 -5.84 3.80
C ASP A 158 18.50 -6.60 3.04
N GLU A 159 18.81 -7.23 1.89
CA GLU A 159 17.85 -8.06 1.16
C GLU A 159 17.27 -9.16 2.08
N PRO A 160 15.94 -9.26 2.21
CA PRO A 160 15.32 -10.22 3.11
C PRO A 160 15.59 -11.67 2.67
N GLN A 161 16.09 -12.50 3.59
CA GLN A 161 16.36 -13.92 3.34
C GLN A 161 15.07 -14.76 3.45
N HIS A 162 14.11 -14.53 2.55
CA HIS A 162 12.84 -15.24 2.51
C HIS A 162 12.64 -15.97 1.19
N GLU A 163 12.14 -17.21 1.28
CA GLU A 163 11.77 -17.99 0.10
C GLU A 163 10.57 -17.33 -0.57
N GLU A 164 10.75 -16.91 -1.83
CA GLU A 164 9.67 -16.38 -2.65
C GLU A 164 8.58 -17.44 -2.80
N PRO A 165 7.30 -17.11 -2.54
CA PRO A 165 6.22 -18.05 -2.74
C PRO A 165 6.06 -18.38 -4.22
N ASP A 166 5.66 -19.64 -4.53
CA ASP A 166 5.46 -20.13 -5.90
C ASP A 166 4.53 -19.24 -6.76
N GLN A 167 3.62 -18.52 -6.13
CA GLN A 167 2.78 -17.51 -6.77
C GLN A 167 2.74 -16.25 -5.91
N ARG A 168 3.20 -15.16 -6.50
CA ARG A 168 3.20 -13.82 -5.92
C ARG A 168 1.88 -13.08 -6.20
N GLU A 169 0.77 -13.80 -6.08
CA GLU A 169 -0.58 -13.30 -6.36
C GLU A 169 -1.08 -12.46 -5.18
N TRP A 170 -1.57 -11.26 -5.48
CA TRP A 170 -2.29 -10.49 -4.49
C TRP A 170 -3.59 -11.20 -4.11
N VAL A 171 -3.66 -11.67 -2.86
CA VAL A 171 -4.87 -12.28 -2.29
C VAL A 171 -5.71 -11.18 -1.66
N ARG A 172 -7.04 -11.20 -1.76
CA ARG A 172 -7.88 -10.19 -1.10
C ARG A 172 -7.78 -10.30 0.43
N PRO A 173 -7.77 -9.18 1.19
CA PRO A 173 -7.72 -9.20 2.65
C PRO A 173 -8.79 -10.07 3.32
N GLU A 174 -9.99 -10.18 2.74
CA GLU A 174 -11.06 -11.05 3.24
C GLU A 174 -10.80 -12.55 3.10
N ASP A 175 -9.86 -12.94 2.24
CA ASP A 175 -9.51 -14.33 1.93
C ASP A 175 -8.20 -14.76 2.62
N ARG A 176 -7.58 -13.88 3.42
CA ARG A 176 -6.30 -14.10 4.14
C ARG A 176 -6.48 -14.64 5.56
#